data_AF-A0A1V1PTU4-F1
#
_entry.id   AF-A0A1V1PTU4-F1
#
_cell.length_a   1.000
_cell.length_b   1.000
_cell.length_c   1.000
_cell.angle_alpha   90.00
_cell.angle_beta   90.00
_cell.angle_gamma   90.00
#
_symmetry.space_group_name_H-M   'P 1'
#
loop_
_entity.id
_entity.type
_entity.pdbx_description
1 polymer ?
#
loop_
_entity_poly.entity_id
_entity_poly.type
_entity_poly.pdbx_seq_one_letter_code
_entity_poly.pdbx_strand_id
1 'polypeptide(L)' 'MCAVSGQSGLCVGCGRTLKEIAAWGSLDEPARKAIMAELPARLAALPTTAG' A
#
# COMPACT_ATOMS: atom_id res chain seq x y z
N MET A 1 4.11 4.32 -11.22
CA MET A 1 3.27 3.17 -11.61
C MET A 1 2.70 2.55 -10.34
N CYS A 2 1.38 2.41 -10.21
CA CYS A 2 0.72 1.75 -9.07
C CYS A 2 -0.14 0.61 -9.60
N ALA A 3 0.14 -0.62 -9.17
CA ALA A 3 -0.60 -1.82 -9.53
C ALA A 3 -0.70 -2.75 -8.31
N VAL A 4 -1.88 -3.27 -8.01
CA VAL A 4 -2.10 -4.19 -6.89
C VAL A 4 -1.81 -5.61 -7.34
N SER A 5 -0.91 -6.30 -6.64
CA SER A 5 -0.64 -7.72 -6.86
C SER A 5 -1.79 -8.56 -6.29
N GLY A 6 -2.35 -9.45 -7.11
CA GLY A 6 -3.35 -10.42 -6.64
C GLY A 6 -2.80 -11.44 -5.64
N GLN A 7 -1.47 -11.62 -5.59
CA GLN A 7 -0.82 -12.57 -4.69
C GLN A 7 -0.64 -12.01 -3.27
N SER A 8 -0.24 -10.74 -3.15
CA SER A 8 -0.03 -10.09 -1.84
C SER A 8 -1.21 -9.23 -1.39
N GLY A 9 -2.13 -8.87 -2.29
CA GLY A 9 -3.20 -7.92 -2.02
C GLY A 9 -2.71 -6.46 -1.86
N LEU A 10 -1.42 -6.20 -2.12
CA LEU A 10 -0.77 -4.92 -1.94
C LEU A 10 -0.32 -4.32 -3.27
N CYS A 11 -0.32 -2.99 -3.35
CA CYS A 11 0.27 -2.25 -4.45
C CYS A 11 1.79 -2.45 -4.47
N VAL A 12 2.33 -2.96 -5.58
CA VAL A 12 3.78 -3.21 -5.73
C VAL A 12 4.61 -1.92 -5.77
N GLY A 13 3.97 -0.77 -5.99
CA GLY A 13 4.64 0.54 -6.00
C GLY A 13 4.60 1.27 -4.66
N CYS A 14 3.54 1.10 -3.85
CA CYS A 14 3.34 1.90 -2.64
C CYS A 14 2.93 1.11 -1.39
N GLY A 15 2.76 -0.21 -1.48
CA GLY A 15 2.43 -1.07 -0.34
C GLY A 15 1.01 -0.94 0.19
N ARG A 16 0.12 -0.25 -0.52
CA ARG A 16 -1.29 -0.01 -0.11
C ARG A 16 -2.22 -1.04 -0.72
N THR A 17 -3.25 -1.42 0.01
CA THR A 17 -4.34 -2.27 -0.48
C THR A 17 -5.27 -1.49 -1.39
N LEU A 18 -6.06 -2.19 -2.20
CA LEU A 18 -7.09 -1.57 -3.04
C LEU A 18 -8.12 -0.79 -2.20
N LYS A 19 -8.47 -1.31 -1.01
CA LYS A 19 -9.41 -0.65 -0.08
C LYS A 19 -8.86 0.69 0.42
N GLU A 20 -7.59 0.73 0.82
CA GLU A 20 -6.94 1.97 1.28
C GLU A 20 -6.77 3.00 0.14
N ILE A 21 -6.65 2.54 -1.11
CA ILE A 21 -6.59 3.43 -2.28
C ILE A 21 -7.99 4.01 -2.55
N ALA A 22 -9.03 3.15 -2.60
CA ALA A 22 -10.40 3.56 -2.84
C ALA A 22 -10.96 4.50 -1.76
N ALA A 23 -10.61 4.25 -0.49
CA ALA A 23 -11.09 5.04 0.64
C ALA A 23 -10.28 6.33 0.88
N TRP A 24 -9.14 6.54 0.20
CA TRP A 24 -8.14 7.54 0.61
C TRP A 24 -8.71 8.95 0.75
N GLY A 25 -9.55 9.38 -0.20
CA GLY A 25 -10.15 10.71 -0.19
C GLY A 25 -11.05 10.95 1.03
N SER A 26 -11.65 9.90 1.57
CA SER A 26 -12.59 9.94 2.70
C SER A 26 -11.94 9.69 4.06
N LEU A 27 -10.65 9.35 4.09
CA LEU A 27 -9.92 9.13 5.35
C LEU A 27 -9.47 10.45 5.97
N ASP A 28 -9.62 10.56 7.29
CA ASP A 28 -9.07 11.67 8.08
C ASP A 28 -7.55 11.56 8.25
N GLU A 29 -6.90 12.67 8.56
CA GLU A 29 -5.44 12.75 8.73
C GLU A 29 -4.81 11.69 9.66
N PRO A 30 -5.37 11.35 10.84
CA PRO A 30 -4.78 10.31 11.68
C PRO A 30 -4.79 8.92 11.02
N ALA A 31 -5.89 8.55 10.35
CA ALA A 31 -5.95 7.32 9.54
C ALA A 31 -4.96 7.39 8.36
N ARG A 32 -4.86 8.57 7.76
CA ARG A 32 -3.78 9.09 6.91
C ARG A 32 -2.41 8.52 7.28
N LYS A 33 -1.98 8.99 8.44
CA LYS A 33 -0.66 8.78 9.02
C LYS A 33 -0.44 7.33 9.44
N ALA A 34 -1.46 6.70 10.02
CA ALA A 34 -1.39 5.29 10.40
C ALA A 34 -1.07 4.39 9.19
N ILE A 35 -1.80 4.55 8.09
CA ILE A 35 -1.56 3.79 6.86
C ILE A 35 -0.15 4.07 6.33
N MET A 36 0.26 5.35 6.24
CA MET A 36 1.58 5.73 5.75
C MET A 36 2.73 5.12 6.58
N ALA A 37 2.56 5.00 7.90
CA ALA A 37 3.56 4.44 8.80
C ALA A 37 3.81 2.94 8.53
N GLU A 38 2.80 2.21 8.05
CA GLU A 38 2.92 0.77 7.75
C GLU A 38 3.54 0.48 6.37
N LEU A 39 3.46 1.43 5.42
CA LEU A 39 3.88 1.19 4.02
C LEU A 39 5.34 0.76 3.86
N PRO A 40 6.33 1.34 4.57
CA PRO A 40 7.72 0.91 4.43
C PRO A 40 7.91 -0.56 4.80
N ALA A 41 7.28 -1.02 5.88
CA ALA A 41 7.36 -2.42 6.31
C ALA A 41 6.68 -3.35 5.30
N ARG A 42 5.51 -2.95 4.77
CA ARG A 42 4.79 -3.71 3.73
C ARG A 42 5.62 -3.82 2.45
N LEU A 43 6.27 -2.74 2.03
CA LEU A 43 7.15 -2.73 0.85
C LEU A 43 8.38 -3.60 1.05
N ALA A 44 9.01 -3.55 2.23
CA ALA A 44 10.17 -4.40 2.55
C ALA A 44 9.82 -5.90 2.57
N ALA A 45 8.57 -6.24 2.91
CA ALA A 45 8.07 -7.61 2.91
C ALA A 45 7.62 -8.09 1.51
N LEU A 46 7.46 -7.19 0.53
CA LEU A 46 7.18 -7.61 -0.83
C LEU A 46 8.44 -8.25 -1.43
N PRO A 47 8.31 -9.41 -2.10
CA PRO A 47 9.44 -9.99 -2.79
C PRO A 47 9.96 -8.96 -3.80
N THR A 48 11.24 -8.64 -3.71
CA THR A 48 11.90 -7.80 -4.71
C THR A 48 12.00 -8.63 -5.98
N THR A 49 10.94 -8.66 -6.78
CA THR A 49 11.08 -8.99 -8.20
C THR A 49 11.77 -7.80 -8.86
N ALA A 50 13.09 -7.77 -8.73
CA ALA A 50 13.93 -7.16 -9.74
C ALA A 50 13.62 -7.91 -11.05
N GLY A 51 12.92 -7.24 -11.96
CA GLY A 51 12.91 -7.61 -13.37
C GLY A 51 14.30 -7.41 -13.96
#